data_AF-A0A2M8AWV0-F1
#
_entry.id   AF-A0A2M8AWV0-F1
#
_cell.length_a   1.000
_cell.length_b   1.000
_cell.length_c   1.000
_cell.angle_alpha   90.00
_cell.angle_beta   90.00
_cell.angle_gamma   90.00
#
_symmetry.space_group_name_H-M   'P 1'
#
loop_
_entity.id
_entity.type
_entity.pdbx_description
1 polymer ?
#
loop_
_entity_poly.entity_id
_entity_poly.type
_entity_poly.pdbx_seq_one_letter_code
_entity_poly.pdbx_strand_id
1 'polypeptide(L)' 'GFLDRTKLHGKGIGWIDIHLLASAHIARASLWTLDRRLARAAESLSLGF' A
#
# COMPACT_ATOMS: atom_id res chain seq x y z
N GLY A 1 6.03 12.95 -6.82
CA GLY A 1 6.66 11.84 -6.06
C GLY A 1 5.66 10.76 -5.71
N PHE A 2 6.14 9.61 -5.21
CA PHE A 2 5.33 8.47 -4.70
C PHE A 2 4.23 8.91 -3.70
N LEU A 3 4.37 10.11 -3.13
CA LEU A 3 3.51 10.69 -2.10
C LEU A 3 2.68 11.92 -2.54
N ASP A 4 2.80 12.42 -3.78
CA ASP A 4 2.18 13.71 -4.18
C ASP A 4 0.69 13.66 -4.51
N ARG A 5 0.01 12.52 -4.36
CA ARG A 5 -1.39 12.37 -4.81
C ARG A 5 -2.32 11.74 -3.78
N THR A 6 -1.86 11.48 -2.57
CA THR A 6 -2.64 10.70 -1.62
C THR A 6 -3.51 11.59 -0.74
N LYS A 7 -4.65 11.99 -1.33
CA LYS A 7 -5.95 12.09 -0.64
C LYS A 7 -6.33 10.72 -0.02
N LEU A 8 -5.48 10.15 0.84
CA LEU A 8 -5.73 8.92 1.62
C LEU A 8 -6.25 9.23 3.02
N HIS A 9 -6.21 10.50 3.40
CA HIS A 9 -6.83 11.03 4.61
C HIS A 9 -8.35 10.82 4.47
N GLY A 10 -8.89 9.81 5.14
CA GLY A 10 -10.33 9.46 5.10
C GLY A 10 -10.72 8.18 4.35
N LYS A 11 -9.78 7.44 3.74
CA LYS A 11 -10.06 6.11 3.13
C LYS A 11 -9.69 4.92 4.03
N GLY A 12 -9.10 5.19 5.20
CA GLY A 12 -8.73 4.18 6.20
C GLY A 12 -7.50 3.35 5.83
N ILE A 13 -6.61 3.90 4.99
CA ILE A 13 -5.22 3.43 4.82
C ILE A 13 -4.36 4.46 5.53
N GLY A 14 -3.70 4.06 6.59
CA GLY A 14 -2.90 4.93 7.46
C GLY A 14 -1.49 5.14 6.91
N TRP A 15 -0.74 6.03 7.56
CA TRP A 15 0.69 6.24 7.26
C TRP A 15 1.50 4.94 7.35
N ILE A 16 1.16 4.06 8.29
CA ILE A 16 1.80 2.76 8.48
C ILE A 16 1.67 1.89 7.22
N ASP A 17 0.48 1.85 6.63
CA ASP A 17 0.21 1.08 5.42
C ASP A 17 0.99 1.60 4.22
N ILE A 18 1.16 2.92 4.12
CA ILE A 18 1.97 3.56 3.07
C ILE A 18 3.44 3.14 3.23
N HIS A 19 3.98 3.21 4.45
CA HIS A 19 5.34 2.77 4.73
C HIS A 19 5.54 1.28 4.45
N LEU A 20 4.54 0.45 4.76
CA LEU A 20 4.57 -0.98 4.49
C LEU A 20 4.58 -1.27 2.98
N LEU A 21 3.70 -0.62 2.21
CA LEU A 21 3.67 -0.73 0.75
C LEU A 21 4.99 -0.26 0.10
N ALA A 22 5.54 0.86 0.56
CA ALA A 22 6.83 1.35 0.08
C ALA A 22 7.95 0.37 0.40
N SER A 23 7.95 -0.21 1.60
CA SER A 23 8.95 -1.20 2.01
C SER A 23 8.86 -2.48 1.17
N ALA A 24 7.65 -2.99 0.94
CA ALA A 24 7.41 -4.14 0.06
C ALA A 24 7.88 -3.87 -1.37
N HIS A 25 7.61 -2.67 -1.90
CA HIS A 25 8.07 -2.26 -3.22
C HIS A 25 9.61 -2.23 -3.34
N ILE A 26 10.28 -1.61 -2.37
CA ILE A 26 11.75 -1.54 -2.31
C ILE A 26 12.36 -2.95 -2.20
N ALA A 27 11.75 -3.81 -1.38
CA ALA A 27 12.17 -5.19 -1.19
C ALA A 27 11.81 -6.12 -2.36
N ARG A 28 11.05 -5.65 -3.36
CA ARG A 28 10.46 -6.47 -4.43
C ARG A 28 9.68 -7.67 -3.89
N ALA A 29 9.00 -7.48 -2.77
CA ALA A 29 8.20 -8.49 -2.11
C ALA A 29 6.71 -8.27 -2.40
N SER A 30 5.98 -9.36 -2.55
CA SER A 30 4.52 -9.32 -2.52
C SER A 30 4.05 -9.09 -1.08
N LEU A 31 2.94 -8.38 -0.92
CA LEU A 31 2.30 -8.04 0.34
C LEU A 31 0.96 -8.77 0.45
N TRP A 32 0.89 -9.72 1.38
CA TRP A 32 -0.36 -10.39 1.73
C TRP A 32 -0.97 -9.72 2.96
N THR A 33 -2.28 -9.51 2.94
CA THR A 33 -3.00 -8.93 4.07
C THR A 33 -4.47 -9.34 4.04
N LEU A 34 -5.06 -9.50 5.24
CA LEU A 34 -6.50 -9.71 5.41
C LEU A 34 -7.29 -8.40 5.35
N ASP A 35 -6.61 -7.25 5.41
CA ASP A 35 -7.24 -5.96 5.21
C ASP A 35 -7.53 -5.74 3.73
N ARG A 36 -8.83 -5.78 3.38
CA ARG A 36 -9.29 -5.64 2.00
C ARG A 36 -8.89 -4.31 1.34
N ARG A 37 -8.69 -3.23 2.11
CA ARG A 37 -8.29 -1.93 1.55
C ARG A 37 -6.80 -1.93 1.24
N LEU A 38 -5.98 -2.43 2.15
CA LEU A 38 -4.54 -2.57 1.93
C LEU A 38 -4.24 -3.57 0.82
N ALA A 39 -4.98 -4.68 0.73
CA ALA A 39 -4.86 -5.64 -0.37
C ALA A 39 -5.07 -4.98 -1.73
N ARG A 40 -6.15 -4.19 -1.88
CA ARG A 40 -6.43 -3.44 -3.12
C ARG A 40 -5.33 -2.41 -3.44
N ALA A 41 -4.77 -1.77 -2.42
CA ALA A 41 -3.66 -0.85 -2.62
C ALA A 41 -2.40 -1.59 -3.10
N ALA A 42 -2.10 -2.75 -2.52
CA ALA A 42 -1.00 -3.61 -2.95
C ALA A 42 -1.19 -4.10 -4.40
N GLU A 43 -2.39 -4.56 -4.76
CA GLU A 43 -2.75 -4.94 -6.14
C GLU A 43 -2.52 -3.80 -7.13
N SER A 44 -2.94 -2.57 -6.79
CA SER A 44 -2.74 -1.39 -7.67
C SER A 44 -1.27 -1.03 -7.91
N LEU A 45 -0.38 -1.51 -7.04
CA LEU A 45 1.07 -1.35 -7.14
C LEU A 45 1.77 -2.61 -7.68
N SER A 46 1.01 -3.61 -8.13
CA SER A 46 1.52 -4.93 -8.54
C SER A 46 2.33 -5.64 -7.45
N LEU A 47 1.99 -5.39 -6.19
CA LEU A 47 2.56 -6.01 -5.00
C LEU A 47 1.59 -7.00 -4.33
N GLY A 48 0.38 -7.17 -4.87
CA GLY A 48 -0.59 -8.12 -4.30
C GLY A 48 -0.14 -9.58 -4.44
N PHE A 49 -0.72 -10.45 -3.61
CA PHE A 49 -0.73 -11.90 -3.81
C PHE A 49 -1.97 -12.32 -4.59
#